data_AF-A0A956RQZ1-F1
#
_entry.id   AF-A0A956RQZ1-F1
#
_cell.length_a   1.000
_cell.length_b   1.000
_cell.length_c   1.000
_cell.angle_alpha   90.00
_cell.angle_beta   90.00
_cell.angle_gamma   90.00
#
_symmetry.space_group_name_H-M   'P 1'
#
loop_
_entity.id
_entity.type
_entity.pdbx_description
1 polymer ?
#
loop_
_entity_poly.entity_id
_entity_poly.type
_entity_poly.pdbx_seq_one_letter_code
_entity_poly.pdbx_strand_id
1 'polypeptide(L)' 'MRSPEKRAVSIHCVGICLALTAVVFAIYGQVAHHDFVRFDDDVYLSSNPEVSRGLRWSGLIWAFTTFHASNWHPLTW' A
#
# COMPACT_ATOMS: atom_id res chain seq x y z
N MET A 1 34.83 -3.55 -9.12
CA MET A 1 34.28 -4.65 -9.93
C MET A 1 33.89 -5.79 -8.98
N ARG A 2 32.63 -6.24 -8.93
CA ARG A 2 32.21 -7.36 -8.04
C ARG A 2 32.66 -8.71 -8.63
N SER A 3 33.07 -9.66 -7.79
CA SER A 3 33.46 -11.01 -8.24
C SER A 3 32.29 -11.74 -8.90
N PRO A 4 32.54 -12.69 -9.85
CA PRO A 4 31.50 -13.40 -10.59
C PRO A 4 30.45 -14.09 -9.70
N GLU A 5 30.90 -14.69 -8.58
CA GLU A 5 30.05 -15.31 -7.55
C GLU A 5 29.05 -14.30 -6.93
N LYS A 6 29.51 -13.08 -6.61
CA LYS A 6 28.68 -12.02 -6.01
C LYS A 6 27.67 -11.48 -7.01
N ARG A 7 28.02 -11.51 -8.31
CA ARG A 7 27.11 -11.13 -9.40
C ARG A 7 26.02 -12.19 -9.59
N ALA A 8 26.37 -13.47 -9.56
CA ALA A 8 25.41 -14.57 -9.66
C ALA A 8 24.41 -14.58 -8.49
N VAL A 9 24.88 -14.44 -7.25
CA VAL A 9 24.01 -14.31 -6.06
C VAL A 9 23.06 -13.12 -6.19
N SER A 10 23.57 -11.97 -6.63
CA SER A 10 22.73 -10.78 -6.83
C SER A 10 21.63 -10.98 -7.86
N ILE A 11 21.88 -11.74 -8.93
CA ILE A 11 20.88 -12.04 -9.97
C ILE A 11 19.80 -12.97 -9.42
N HIS A 12 20.17 -14.00 -8.65
CA HIS A 12 19.20 -14.91 -8.02
C HIS A 12 18.31 -14.17 -7.02
N CYS A 13 18.88 -13.30 -6.18
CA CYS A 13 18.10 -12.48 -5.26
C CYS A 13 17.08 -11.61 -6.01
N VAL A 14 17.49 -10.95 -7.10
CA VAL A 14 16.58 -10.15 -7.92
C VAL A 14 15.49 -11.02 -8.55
N GLY A 15 15.84 -12.18 -9.10
CA GLY A 15 14.88 -13.12 -9.68
C GLY A 15 13.85 -13.62 -8.67
N ILE A 16 14.28 -13.96 -7.46
CA ILE A 16 13.39 -14.36 -6.35
C ILE A 16 12.46 -13.20 -5.98
N CYS A 17 12.99 -11.99 -5.79
CA CYS A 17 12.17 -10.82 -5.46
C CYS A 17 11.10 -10.56 -6.53
N LEU A 18 11.47 -10.62 -7.82
CA LEU A 18 10.52 -10.43 -8.92
C LEU A 18 9.45 -11.52 -8.96
N ALA A 19 9.83 -12.78 -8.74
CA ALA A 19 8.89 -13.89 -8.69
C ALA A 19 7.89 -13.73 -7.53
N LEU A 20 8.38 -13.36 -6.35
CA LEU A 20 7.53 -13.08 -5.18
C LEU A 20 6.58 -11.92 -5.44
N THR A 21 7.06 -10.82 -6.03
CA THR A 21 6.22 -9.69 -6.43
C THR A 21 5.13 -10.13 -7.40
N ALA A 22 5.47 -10.91 -8.43
CA ALA A 22 4.50 -11.40 -9.41
C ALA A 22 3.43 -12.29 -8.76
N VAL A 23 3.81 -13.19 -7.85
CA VAL A 23 2.87 -14.04 -7.10
C VAL A 23 1.92 -13.20 -6.24
N VAL A 24 2.43 -12.18 -5.54
CA VAL A 24 1.59 -11.27 -4.76
C VAL A 24 0.56 -10.56 -5.65
N PHE A 25 0.98 -10.02 -6.79
CA PHE A 25 0.04 -9.39 -7.74
C PHE A 25 -0.97 -10.38 -8.33
N ALA A 26 -0.56 -11.62 -8.62
CA ALA A 26 -1.47 -12.64 -9.14
C ALA A 26 -2.54 -13.06 -8.12
N ILE A 27 -2.20 -13.08 -6.83
CA ILE A 27 -3.12 -13.48 -5.75
C ILE A 27 -3.98 -12.33 -5.22
N TYR A 28 -3.48 -11.09 -5.24
CA TYR A 28 -4.17 -9.94 -4.66
C TYR A 28 -4.69 -8.93 -5.70
N GLY A 29 -4.36 -9.09 -6.98
CA GLY A 29 -4.73 -8.14 -8.04
C GLY A 29 -6.25 -7.97 -8.20
N GLN A 30 -7.04 -9.01 -7.93
CA GLN A 30 -8.51 -8.94 -7.99
C GLN A 30 -9.11 -7.96 -6.97
N VAL A 31 -8.39 -7.61 -5.90
CA VAL A 31 -8.86 -6.65 -4.88
C VAL A 31 -9.18 -5.29 -5.51
N ALA A 32 -8.49 -4.91 -6.60
CA ALA A 32 -8.78 -3.67 -7.32
C ALA A 32 -10.18 -3.61 -7.95
N HIS A 33 -10.90 -4.74 -8.01
CA HIS A 33 -12.24 -4.85 -8.61
C HIS A 33 -13.32 -5.25 -7.60
N HIS A 34 -12.99 -5.41 -6.32
CA HIS A 34 -13.99 -5.68 -5.29
C HIS A 34 -14.63 -4.38 -4.81
N ASP A 35 -15.91 -4.44 -4.47
CA ASP A 35 -16.63 -3.32 -3.87
C ASP A 35 -16.26 -3.15 -2.40
N PHE A 36 -16.50 -1.94 -1.88
CA PHE A 36 -16.42 -1.67 -0.45
C PHE A 36 -17.53 -2.38 0.32
N VAL A 37 -17.21 -2.79 1.55
CA VAL A 37 -18.15 -3.46 2.45
C VAL A 37 -18.52 -2.55 3.62
N ARG A 38 -19.76 -2.67 4.09
CA ARG A 38 -20.30 -1.84 5.16
C ARG A 38 -19.89 -2.37 6.54
N PHE A 39 -18.60 -2.33 6.83
CA PHE A 39 -18.04 -2.64 8.14
C PHE A 39 -17.33 -1.40 8.70
N ASP A 40 -16.26 -0.97 8.05
CA ASP A 40 -15.44 0.18 8.42
C ASP A 40 -15.08 1.07 7.21
N ASP A 41 -15.17 0.55 5.98
CA ASP A 41 -14.94 1.31 4.74
C ASP A 41 -15.76 2.61 4.66
N ASP A 42 -16.98 2.60 5.19
CA ASP A 42 -17.80 3.81 5.23
C ASP A 42 -17.08 4.92 6.00
N VAL A 43 -16.54 4.60 7.17
CA VAL A 43 -15.92 5.58 8.07
C VAL A 43 -14.54 6.01 7.59
N TYR A 44 -13.75 5.07 7.07
CA TYR A 44 -12.35 5.31 6.71
C TYR A 44 -12.16 5.80 5.28
N LEU A 45 -13.03 5.40 4.35
CA LEU A 45 -12.87 5.64 2.92
C LEU A 45 -13.98 6.52 2.37
N SER A 46 -15.22 6.01 2.30
CA SER A 46 -16.29 6.65 1.52
C SER A 46 -16.80 7.94 2.16
N SER A 47 -16.93 7.98 3.49
CA SER A 47 -17.36 9.15 4.25
C SER A 47 -16.21 10.01 4.76
N ASN A 48 -14.95 9.69 4.43
CA ASN A 48 -13.79 10.49 4.80
C ASN A 48 -13.42 11.47 3.67
N PRO A 49 -13.65 12.79 3.84
CA PRO A 49 -13.35 13.76 2.80
C PRO A 49 -11.85 13.95 2.53
N GLU A 50 -10.99 13.63 3.50
CA GLU A 50 -9.54 13.75 3.30
C GLU A 50 -8.99 12.61 2.42
N VAL A 51 -9.63 11.44 2.44
CA VAL A 51 -9.29 10.29 1.59
C VAL A 51 -9.98 10.37 0.23
N SER A 52 -11.30 10.58 0.20
CA SER A 52 -12.08 10.57 -1.06
C SER A 52 -11.75 11.71 -2.03
N ARG A 53 -11.07 12.78 -1.57
CA ARG A 53 -10.58 13.88 -2.43
C ARG A 53 -9.23 13.57 -3.12
N GLY A 54 -8.65 12.40 -2.88
CA GLY A 54 -7.37 11.94 -3.43
C GLY A 54 -6.15 12.60 -2.80
N LEU A 55 -4.97 12.31 -3.36
CA LEU A 55 -3.68 12.77 -2.82
C LEU A 55 -3.55 14.29 -2.89
N ARG A 56 -3.53 14.93 -1.72
CA ARG A 56 -3.36 16.38 -1.54
C ARG A 56 -2.41 16.65 -0.38
N TRP A 57 -1.71 17.78 -0.43
CA TRP A 57 -0.84 18.23 0.67
C TRP A 57 -1.59 18.38 1.99
N SER A 58 -2.84 18.86 1.96
CA SER A 58 -3.69 18.94 3.16
C SER A 58 -3.98 17.56 3.76
N GLY A 59 -4.27 16.56 2.91
CA GLY A 59 -4.50 15.18 3.33
C GLY A 59 -3.25 14.54 3.94
N LEU A 60 -2.07 14.81 3.37
CA LEU A 60 -0.80 14.35 3.95
C LEU A 60 -0.58 14.94 5.35
N ILE A 61 -0.80 16.25 5.54
CA ILE A 61 -0.65 16.86 6.86
C ILE A 61 -1.69 16.28 7.83
N TRP A 62 -2.93 16.12 7.39
CA TRP A 62 -4.02 15.57 8.18
C TRP A 62 -3.72 14.16 8.67
N ALA A 63 -3.22 13.28 7.79
CA ALA A 63 -2.82 11.91 8.11
C ALA A 63 -1.84 11.84 9.30
N PHE A 64 -0.87 12.75 9.34
CA PHE A 64 0.17 12.78 10.37
C PHE A 64 -0.20 13.51 11.66
N THR A 65 -1.35 14.20 11.70
CA THR A 65 -1.72 15.08 12.82
C THR A 65 -3.07 14.78 13.45
N THR A 66 -3.91 13.97 12.80
CA THR A 66 -5.30 13.79 13.20
C THR A 66 -5.64 12.37 13.61
N PHE A 67 -6.38 12.23 14.72
CA PHE A 67 -7.06 10.99 15.07
C PHE A 67 -8.41 10.92 14.34
N HIS A 68 -8.74 9.77 13.75
CA HIS A 68 -10.03 9.51 13.11
C HIS A 68 -10.56 8.16 13.55
N ALA A 69 -11.86 8.09 13.82
CA ALA A 69 -12.52 6.89 14.39
C ALA A 69 -11.75 6.33 15.61
N SER A 70 -11.35 7.22 16.52
CA SER A 70 -10.59 6.91 17.74
C SER A 70 -9.18 6.34 17.53
N ASN A 71 -8.65 6.38 16.30
CA ASN A 71 -7.34 5.82 15.96
C ASN A 71 -6.42 6.86 15.29
N TRP A 72 -5.10 6.66 15.40
CA TRP A 72 -4.09 7.44 14.67
C TRP A 72 -3.21 6.51 13.83
N HIS A 73 -3.37 6.57 12.51
CA HIS A 73 -2.69 5.69 11.55
C HIS A 73 -2.07 6.48 10.39
N PRO A 74 -0.94 7.20 10.60
CA PRO A 74 -0.44 8.20 9.65
C PRO A 74 0.02 7.67 8.29
N LEU A 75 0.21 6.35 8.15
CA LEU A 75 0.71 5.71 6.93
C LEU A 75 -0.33 4.87 6.19
N THR A 76 -1.59 4.90 6.62
CA THR A 76 -2.68 4.07 6.04
C THR A 76 -3.82 4.91 5.46
N TRP A 77 -3.58 6.21 5.22
CA TRP A 77 -4.53 7.16 4.63
C TRP A 77 -4.27 7.40 3.16
#